data_AF-A0A1H5XW82-F1
#
_entry.id   AF-A0A1H5XW82-F1
#
_cell.length_a   1.000
_cell.length_b   1.000
_cell.length_c   1.000
_cell.angle_alpha   90.00
_cell.angle_beta   90.00
_cell.angle_gamma   90.00
#
_symmetry.space_group_name_H-M   'P 1'
#
loop_
_entity.id
_entity.type
_entity.pdbx_description
1 polymer ?
#
loop_
_entity_poly.entity_id
_entity_poly.type
_entity_poly.pdbx_seq_one_letter_code
_entity_poly.pdbx_strand_id
1 'polypeptide(L)'
;MNSYVDNPARTIAYRQPATFFVTTDNSKARLRMAIDPKLKLLTVEEVAEIFRRDRTTIDRWCRERPGFPKKIRMDPVGSRFLAAEIEDYIRQCIANR
;
A
#
# COMPACT_ATOMS: atom_id res chain seq x y z
N MET A 1 -10.82 -68.99 20.24
CA MET A 1 -11.61 -68.12 19.34
C MET A 1 -11.07 -66.70 19.48
N ASN A 2 -10.52 -66.15 18.40
CA ASN A 2 -9.99 -64.80 18.28
C ASN A 2 -11.09 -63.74 18.30
N SER A 3 -10.81 -62.54 18.83
CA SER A 3 -10.83 -61.26 18.05
C SER A 3 -10.72 -60.01 18.95
N TYR A 4 -10.23 -58.91 18.35
CA TYR A 4 -10.01 -57.53 18.84
C TYR A 4 -8.64 -57.28 19.51
N VAL A 5 -7.56 -56.95 18.78
CA VAL A 5 -7.22 -55.77 17.93
C VAL A 5 -7.10 -54.44 18.71
N ASP A 6 -5.85 -54.17 19.08
CA ASP A 6 -5.06 -52.92 18.98
C ASP A 6 -5.66 -51.51 19.19
N ASN A 7 -4.96 -50.80 20.07
CA ASN A 7 -4.54 -49.38 20.02
C ASN A 7 -5.38 -48.33 20.80
N PRO A 8 -4.86 -47.81 21.94
CA PRO A 8 -5.55 -46.82 22.77
C PRO A 8 -5.55 -45.41 22.18
N ALA A 9 -6.74 -44.80 22.21
CA ALA A 9 -7.06 -43.50 21.67
C ALA A 9 -6.27 -42.32 22.28
N ARG A 10 -5.90 -41.40 21.39
CA ARG A 10 -5.31 -40.09 21.61
C ARG A 10 -6.09 -39.25 22.64
N THR A 11 -5.41 -38.76 23.67
CA THR A 11 -5.93 -37.71 24.55
C THR A 11 -5.14 -36.41 24.29
N ILE A 12 -5.78 -35.46 23.61
CA ILE A 12 -5.23 -34.11 23.36
C ILE A 12 -5.63 -33.23 24.55
N ALA A 13 -4.64 -32.75 25.31
CA ALA A 13 -4.83 -31.85 26.43
C ALA A 13 -5.18 -30.43 25.93
N TYR A 14 -6.43 -30.01 26.11
CA TYR A 14 -6.84 -28.62 25.96
C TYR A 14 -6.61 -27.87 27.28
N ARG A 15 -5.65 -26.94 27.26
CA ARG A 15 -5.34 -26.00 28.35
C ARG A 15 -6.19 -24.73 28.18
N GLN A 16 -6.91 -24.35 29.23
CA GLN A 16 -7.44 -23.00 29.50
C GLN A 16 -7.16 -22.74 30.99
N PRO A 17 -6.91 -21.49 31.44
CA PRO A 17 -7.99 -20.52 31.58
C PRO A 17 -7.66 -19.08 31.17
N ALA A 18 -8.74 -18.33 30.96
CA ALA A 18 -8.80 -16.93 30.60
C ALA A 18 -8.23 -15.99 31.69
N THR A 19 -7.48 -14.98 31.25
CA THR A 19 -7.33 -13.72 31.99
C THR A 19 -7.61 -12.57 31.03
N PHE A 20 -8.82 -12.04 31.16
CA PHE A 20 -9.30 -10.86 30.47
C PHE A 20 -8.92 -9.65 31.32
N PHE A 21 -7.90 -8.90 30.91
CA PHE A 21 -7.69 -7.54 31.40
C PHE A 21 -7.92 -6.59 30.23
N VAL A 22 -9.16 -6.09 30.15
CA VAL A 22 -9.46 -4.85 29.43
C VAL A 22 -9.11 -3.72 30.37
N THR A 23 -7.96 -3.11 30.14
CA THR A 23 -7.73 -1.73 30.56
C THR A 23 -7.76 -0.87 29.31
N THR A 24 -8.85 -0.15 29.19
CA THR A 24 -9.01 1.07 28.41
C THR A 24 -7.77 1.95 28.53
N ASP A 25 -7.13 2.31 27.43
CA ASP A 25 -6.89 3.71 27.09
C ASP A 25 -6.20 3.85 25.72
N ASN A 26 -6.57 4.92 25.03
CA ASN A 26 -5.92 5.52 23.87
C ASN A 26 -6.25 4.99 22.47
N SER A 27 -7.53 5.09 22.12
CA SER A 27 -8.10 4.99 20.76
C SER A 27 -7.55 6.00 19.74
N LYS A 28 -6.48 6.76 20.04
CA LYS A 28 -5.86 7.73 19.09
C LYS A 28 -4.59 7.20 18.39
N ALA A 29 -4.08 6.02 18.76
CA ALA A 29 -2.79 5.54 18.26
C ALA A 29 -2.87 4.55 17.08
N ARG A 30 -4.06 4.18 16.58
CA ARG A 30 -4.21 3.09 15.59
C ARG A 30 -4.49 3.48 14.14
N LEU A 31 -4.61 4.77 13.82
CA LEU A 31 -4.86 5.25 12.44
C LEU A 31 -3.64 5.89 11.77
N ARG A 32 -2.42 5.71 12.30
CA ARG A 32 -1.19 6.28 11.75
C ARG A 32 -0.20 5.29 11.15
N MET A 33 -0.53 4.00 11.06
CA MET A 33 0.37 3.02 10.43
C MET A 33 -0.31 2.34 9.24
N ALA A 34 0.40 2.38 8.12
CA ALA A 34 0.16 1.66 6.86
C ALA A 34 -0.93 2.21 5.93
N ILE A 35 -0.84 3.49 5.54
CA ILE A 35 -1.03 3.77 4.12
C ILE A 35 0.29 3.33 3.49
N ASP A 36 0.29 2.21 2.76
CA ASP A 36 1.45 1.79 1.97
C ASP A 36 2.03 3.03 1.27
N PRO A 37 3.30 3.42 1.47
CA PRO A 37 3.87 4.58 0.79
C PRO A 37 3.78 4.42 -0.75
N LYS A 38 3.65 3.17 -1.22
CA LYS A 38 3.39 2.81 -2.62
C LYS A 38 2.04 3.26 -3.16
N LEU A 39 1.04 3.48 -2.32
CA LEU A 39 -0.31 3.90 -2.71
C LEU A 39 -0.54 5.40 -2.50
N LYS A 40 0.52 6.19 -2.31
CA LYS A 40 0.38 7.65 -2.29
C LYS A 40 -0.01 8.16 -3.68
N LEU A 41 -1.12 8.87 -3.74
CA LEU A 41 -1.64 9.49 -4.95
C LEU A 41 -1.34 10.98 -4.97
N LEU A 42 -0.59 11.42 -5.97
CA LEU A 42 -0.18 12.80 -6.15
C LEU A 42 -1.13 13.54 -7.10
N THR A 43 -1.41 14.81 -6.83
CA THR A 43 -2.06 15.70 -7.79
C THR A 43 -1.11 16.10 -8.92
N VAL A 44 -1.67 16.71 -9.96
CA VAL A 44 -0.87 17.32 -11.03
C VAL A 44 0.02 18.44 -10.47
N GLU A 45 -0.45 19.19 -9.48
CA GLU A 45 0.30 20.25 -8.78
C GLU A 45 1.50 19.67 -8.03
N GLU A 46 1.32 18.62 -7.24
CA GLU A 46 2.41 18.00 -6.49
C GLU A 46 3.48 17.45 -7.44
N VAL A 47 3.07 16.84 -8.56
CA VAL A 47 4.00 16.37 -9.59
C VAL A 47 4.73 17.55 -10.25
N ALA A 48 4.03 18.63 -10.56
CA ALA A 48 4.61 19.85 -11.13
C ALA A 48 5.69 20.45 -10.19
N GLU A 49 5.43 20.46 -8.89
CA GLU A 49 6.40 20.89 -7.87
C GLU A 49 7.64 20.00 -7.82
N ILE A 50 7.46 18.66 -7.83
CA ILE A 50 8.58 17.69 -7.81
C ILE A 50 9.51 17.90 -9.00
N PHE A 51 8.95 18.10 -10.20
CA PHE A 51 9.76 18.32 -11.41
C PHE A 51 10.19 19.79 -11.61
N ARG A 52 9.73 20.72 -10.74
CA ARG A 52 9.90 22.17 -10.90
C ARG A 52 9.48 22.66 -12.28
N ARG A 53 8.30 22.25 -12.73
CA ARG A 53 7.70 22.60 -14.04
C ARG A 53 6.26 23.04 -13.87
N ASP A 54 5.72 23.69 -14.88
CA ASP A 54 4.30 24.07 -14.91
C ASP A 54 3.39 22.86 -15.15
N ARG A 55 2.14 22.93 -14.68
CA ARG A 55 1.12 21.88 -14.93
C ARG A 55 0.94 21.60 -16.42
N THR A 56 0.99 22.62 -17.26
CA THR A 56 0.88 22.49 -18.73
C THR A 56 2.02 21.64 -19.32
N THR A 57 3.21 21.73 -18.72
CA THR A 57 4.36 20.90 -19.11
C THR A 57 4.15 19.45 -18.70
N ILE A 58 3.64 19.20 -17.48
CA ILE A 58 3.29 17.85 -17.03
C ILE A 58 2.20 17.24 -17.93
N ASP A 59 1.17 18.01 -18.26
CA ASP A 59 0.09 17.59 -19.16
C ASP A 59 0.57 17.29 -20.57
N ARG A 60 1.56 18.05 -21.06
CA ARG A 60 2.22 17.81 -22.34
C ARG A 60 3.04 16.51 -22.29
N TRP A 61 3.82 16.31 -21.23
CA TRP A 61 4.63 15.10 -21.05
C TRP A 61 3.77 13.84 -20.99
N CYS A 62 2.60 13.90 -20.34
CA CYS A 62 1.66 12.79 -20.33
C CYS A 62 1.18 12.36 -21.74
N ARG A 63 1.23 13.26 -22.73
CA ARG A 63 0.82 13.00 -24.13
C ARG A 63 2.01 12.65 -25.03
N GLU A 64 3.12 13.34 -24.86
CA GLU A 64 4.27 13.26 -25.77
C GLU A 64 5.33 12.24 -25.32
N ARG A 65 5.41 11.91 -24.02
CA ARG A 65 6.44 11.02 -23.49
C ARG A 65 5.84 9.65 -23.18
N PRO A 66 6.12 8.61 -23.99
CA PRO A 66 5.52 7.29 -23.80
C PRO A 66 5.96 6.59 -22.50
N GLY A 67 7.07 7.01 -21.89
CA GLY A 67 7.56 6.49 -20.61
C GLY A 67 7.13 7.29 -19.37
N PHE A 68 6.42 8.42 -19.53
CA PHE A 68 6.01 9.22 -18.39
C PHE A 68 4.79 8.59 -17.66
N PRO A 69 4.72 8.67 -16.32
CA PRO A 69 3.62 8.09 -15.54
C PRO A 69 2.24 8.56 -16.00
N LYS A 70 1.28 7.63 -15.99
CA LYS A 70 -0.07 7.90 -16.50
C LYS A 70 -0.96 8.52 -15.43
N LYS A 71 -1.89 9.35 -15.86
CA LYS A 71 -2.94 9.90 -15.00
C LYS A 71 -4.01 8.87 -14.75
N ILE A 72 -4.32 8.67 -13.48
CA ILE A 72 -5.48 7.94 -13.01
C ILE A 72 -6.60 8.95 -12.82
N ARG A 73 -7.68 8.80 -13.57
CA ARG A 73 -8.87 9.63 -13.42
C ARG A 73 -9.67 9.13 -12.22
N MET A 74 -9.87 10.00 -11.23
CA MET A 74 -10.69 9.74 -10.04
C MET A 74 -11.83 10.75 -10.01
N ASP A 75 -12.93 10.45 -10.67
CA ASP A 75 -14.12 11.30 -10.59
C ASP A 75 -14.76 11.19 -9.18
N PRO A 76 -15.16 12.30 -8.51
CA PRO A 76 -15.11 13.70 -8.93
C PRO A 76 -13.86 14.47 -8.48
N VAL A 77 -12.89 13.81 -7.85
CA VAL A 77 -11.69 14.41 -7.21
C VAL A 77 -10.67 14.95 -8.22
N GLY A 78 -10.70 14.48 -9.47
CA GLY A 78 -9.82 14.90 -10.57
C GLY A 78 -8.78 13.83 -10.95
N SER A 79 -7.70 14.24 -11.62
CA SER A 79 -6.63 13.33 -12.04
C SER A 79 -5.54 13.19 -10.97
N ARG A 80 -5.08 11.97 -10.73
CA ARG A 80 -4.00 11.64 -9.80
C ARG A 80 -2.90 10.84 -10.48
N PHE A 81 -1.72 10.83 -9.89
CA PHE A 81 -0.57 10.02 -10.28
C PHE A 81 -0.16 9.11 -9.13
N LEU A 82 0.33 7.92 -9.44
CA LEU A 82 0.95 7.06 -8.44
C LEU A 82 2.33 7.61 -8.10
N ALA A 83 2.57 7.90 -6.82
CA ALA A 83 3.87 8.39 -6.36
C ALA A 83 5.01 7.42 -6.72
N ALA A 84 4.76 6.11 -6.62
CA ALA A 84 5.72 5.09 -6.97
C ALA A 84 6.17 5.18 -8.44
N GLU A 85 5.24 5.37 -9.39
CA GLU A 85 5.59 5.52 -10.81
C GLU A 85 6.40 6.79 -11.07
N ILE A 86 6.09 7.88 -10.37
CA ILE A 86 6.84 9.14 -10.47
C ILE A 86 8.27 8.97 -9.94
N GLU A 87 8.43 8.33 -8.78
CA GLU A 87 9.75 8.04 -8.22
C GLU A 87 10.58 7.12 -9.12
N ASP A 88 9.96 6.06 -9.65
CA ASP A 88 10.64 5.14 -10.57
C ASP A 88 11.06 5.83 -11.87
N TYR A 89 10.22 6.71 -12.41
CA TYR A 89 10.57 7.52 -13.58
C TYR A 89 11.77 8.44 -13.30
N ILE A 90 11.81 9.09 -12.13
CA ILE A 90 12.95 9.93 -11.72
C ILE A 90 14.22 9.08 -11.61
N ARG A 91 14.15 7.90 -10.99
CA ARG A 91 15.29 6.97 -10.88
C ARG A 91 15.82 6.55 -12.25
N GLN A 92 14.93 6.22 -13.18
CA GLN A 92 15.31 5.87 -14.56
C GLN A 92 15.99 7.04 -15.28
N CYS A 93 15.47 8.26 -15.12
CA CYS A 93 16.05 9.46 -15.71
C CYS A 93 17.45 9.78 -15.15
N ILE A 94 17.71 9.45 -13.89
CA ILE A 94 19.03 9.62 -13.26
C ILE A 94 19.99 8.50 -13.69
N ALA A 95 19.53 7.25 -13.75
CA ALA A 95 20.36 6.10 -14.10
C ALA A 95 20.81 6.08 -15.57
N ASN A 96 20.03 6.68 -16.48
CA ASN A 96 20.37 6.81 -17.91
C ASN A 96 21.22 8.06 -18.22
N ARG A 97 21.82 8.70 -17.22
CA ARG A 97 22.64 9.90 -17.37
C ARG A 97 24.11 9.60 -17.09
#